data_AF-A0A6J8EC49-F1
#
_entry.id   AF-A0A6J8EC49-F1
#
_cell.length_a   1.000
_cell.length_b   1.000
_cell.length_c   1.000
_cell.angle_alpha   90.00
_cell.angle_beta   90.00
_cell.angle_gamma   90.00
#
_symmetry.space_group_name_H-M   'P 1'
#
loop_
_entity.id
_entity.type
_entity.pdbx_description
1 polymer ?
#
loop_
_entity_poly.entity_id
_entity_poly.type
_entity_poly.pdbx_seq_one_letter_code
_entity_poly.pdbx_strand_id
1 'polypeptide(L)'
;MQHISKIAKNMPEVVAKIDQWKTQGDTVTLPCTDSPEINAFIKNIEIVYNFIIRLKNDLIKFQNDLKRYIEKSADWTNRETTDREKEQEMHMIVVNQKDKKIQKCEEELKKKDDEIRELSSMSDRIESKSLKQLQHQNKQITDQHKKACRDLDSLQQRLQAANTLKEENQRTIMCIENQRKQLQDSIEDKDKLIQTLLLQKDELQSRLSSIAGEKLTKGNPAITDLGDPNRPMKISERYGELYDNEWTDAMVKVDHIKPQFPDLEKSELEEIIVRHLYRTLLFCYQECKIISLKQTQTIRKTIAESLSLNINSVSILQCRMCYLNRIH
;
A
#
# COMPACT_ATOMS: atom_id res chain seq x y z
N MET A 1 2.83 -75.09 98.02
CA MET A 1 1.72 -75.92 97.48
C MET A 1 1.90 -77.42 97.74
N GLN A 2 3.04 -78.05 97.39
CA GLN A 2 3.20 -79.52 97.51
C GLN A 2 3.29 -80.09 98.94
N HIS A 3 3.82 -79.36 99.93
CA HIS A 3 3.85 -79.82 101.34
C HIS A 3 2.50 -79.69 102.08
N ILE A 4 1.67 -78.70 101.73
CA ILE A 4 0.34 -78.48 102.34
C ILE A 4 -0.67 -79.54 101.85
N SER A 5 -0.54 -80.01 100.61
CA SER A 5 -1.34 -81.11 100.05
C SER A 5 -1.11 -82.44 100.78
N LYS A 6 0.09 -82.68 101.32
CA LYS A 6 0.43 -83.88 102.10
C LYS A 6 -0.19 -83.88 103.50
N ILE A 7 -0.32 -82.70 104.13
CA ILE A 7 -0.95 -82.55 105.46
C ILE A 7 -2.49 -82.64 105.36
N ALA A 8 -3.09 -82.07 104.31
CA ALA A 8 -4.55 -82.13 104.10
C ALA A 8 -5.07 -83.54 103.77
N LYS A 9 -4.24 -84.41 103.19
CA LYS A 9 -4.62 -85.81 102.86
C LYS A 9 -4.74 -86.74 104.07
N ASN A 10 -4.00 -86.48 105.15
CA ASN A 10 -4.01 -87.33 106.35
C ASN A 10 -4.97 -86.82 107.45
N MET A 11 -5.51 -85.60 107.31
CA MET A 11 -6.40 -84.99 108.31
C MET A 11 -7.77 -85.68 108.43
N PRO A 12 -8.42 -86.18 107.35
CA PRO A 12 -9.67 -86.93 107.46
C PRO A 12 -9.53 -88.23 108.25
N GLU A 13 -8.36 -88.88 108.19
CA GLU A 13 -8.06 -90.14 108.88
C GLU A 13 -7.86 -89.93 110.40
N VAL A 14 -7.34 -88.77 110.79
CA VAL A 14 -7.23 -88.35 112.20
C VAL A 14 -8.58 -87.93 112.77
N VAL A 15 -9.41 -87.21 112.00
CA VAL A 15 -10.77 -86.83 112.41
C VAL A 15 -11.67 -88.07 112.54
N ALA A 16 -11.56 -89.05 111.63
CA ALA A 16 -12.29 -90.31 111.72
C ALA A 16 -11.93 -91.13 112.97
N LYS A 17 -10.66 -91.12 113.42
CA LYS A 17 -10.26 -91.77 114.68
C LYS A 17 -10.79 -91.07 115.94
N ILE A 18 -10.96 -89.74 115.89
CA ILE A 18 -11.53 -88.96 117.00
C ILE A 18 -13.05 -89.18 117.09
N ASP A 19 -13.75 -89.29 115.97
CA ASP A 19 -15.19 -89.62 115.98
C ASP A 19 -15.45 -91.06 116.41
N GLN A 20 -14.56 -92.00 116.08
CA GLN A 20 -14.63 -93.40 116.54
C GLN A 20 -14.51 -93.52 118.07
N TRP A 21 -13.72 -92.65 118.73
CA TRP A 21 -13.62 -92.59 120.20
C TRP A 21 -14.85 -91.98 120.88
N LYS A 22 -15.65 -91.16 120.20
CA LYS A 22 -16.88 -90.57 120.77
C LYS A 22 -18.09 -91.49 120.71
N THR A 23 -18.11 -92.46 119.79
CA THR A 23 -19.27 -93.36 119.58
C THR A 23 -19.22 -94.67 120.37
N GLN A 24 -18.12 -94.99 121.05
CA GLN A 24 -18.02 -96.16 121.95
C GLN A 24 -18.07 -95.68 123.41
N GLY A 25 -19.27 -95.33 123.85
CA GLY A 25 -19.58 -95.18 125.27
C GLY A 25 -19.86 -96.56 125.86
N ASP A 26 -18.93 -97.06 126.67
CA ASP A 26 -19.23 -98.01 127.73
C ASP A 26 -18.65 -97.48 129.04
N THR A 27 -19.53 -97.44 130.02
CA THR A 27 -19.38 -96.88 131.37
C THR A 27 -18.12 -97.37 132.10
N VAL A 28 -17.17 -96.46 132.32
CA VAL A 28 -16.17 -96.59 133.38
C VAL A 28 -16.28 -95.36 134.28
N THR A 29 -16.97 -95.55 135.41
CA THR A 29 -16.82 -94.71 136.60
C THR A 29 -15.41 -94.83 137.12
N LEU A 30 -14.62 -93.76 137.12
CA LEU A 30 -13.38 -93.60 137.92
C LEU A 30 -13.07 -92.07 138.04
N PRO A 31 -12.30 -91.65 139.04
CA PRO A 31 -12.76 -90.72 140.08
C PRO A 31 -12.08 -89.35 139.99
N CYS A 32 -12.54 -88.44 140.87
CA CYS A 32 -11.94 -87.14 141.18
C CYS A 32 -10.41 -87.12 141.00
N THR A 33 -9.94 -86.25 140.12
CA THR A 33 -8.63 -85.62 140.27
C THR A 33 -8.70 -84.19 139.75
N ASP A 34 -8.79 -83.24 140.68
CA ASP A 34 -8.41 -81.84 140.48
C ASP A 34 -6.90 -81.78 140.17
N SER A 35 -6.51 -82.20 138.96
CA SER A 35 -5.14 -82.06 138.46
C SER A 35 -5.05 -80.84 137.53
N PRO A 36 -4.32 -79.77 137.94
CA PRO A 36 -4.09 -78.57 137.13
C PRO A 36 -3.47 -78.85 135.75
N GLU A 37 -2.84 -80.01 135.58
CA GLU A 37 -2.08 -80.39 134.38
C GLU A 37 -3.00 -80.79 133.21
N ILE A 38 -4.16 -81.39 133.49
CA ILE A 38 -5.12 -81.81 132.45
C ILE A 38 -5.88 -80.60 131.90
N ASN A 39 -6.27 -79.66 132.76
CA ASN A 39 -6.90 -78.40 132.33
C ASN A 39 -5.94 -77.52 131.52
N ALA A 40 -4.63 -77.54 131.83
CA ALA A 40 -3.62 -76.88 131.02
C ALA A 40 -3.47 -77.52 129.62
N PHE A 41 -3.57 -78.84 129.53
CA PHE A 41 -3.52 -79.56 128.26
C PHE A 41 -4.72 -79.27 127.35
N ILE A 42 -5.95 -79.27 127.91
CA ILE A 42 -7.17 -78.93 127.16
C ILE A 42 -7.10 -77.48 126.64
N LYS A 43 -6.64 -76.53 127.47
CA LYS A 43 -6.49 -75.13 127.06
C LYS A 43 -5.45 -74.93 125.95
N ASN A 44 -4.36 -75.71 125.97
CA ASN A 44 -3.37 -75.71 124.88
C ASN A 44 -3.94 -76.28 123.57
N ILE A 45 -4.75 -77.33 123.63
CA ILE A 45 -5.45 -77.86 122.45
C ILE A 45 -6.39 -76.80 121.87
N GLU A 46 -7.11 -76.07 122.71
CA GLU A 46 -8.03 -75.01 122.27
C GLU A 46 -7.30 -73.83 121.61
N ILE A 47 -6.13 -73.44 122.14
CA ILE A 47 -5.26 -72.42 121.52
C ILE A 47 -4.78 -72.89 120.14
N VAL A 48 -4.32 -74.14 120.02
CA VAL A 48 -3.85 -74.71 118.75
C VAL A 48 -4.99 -74.82 117.75
N TYR A 49 -6.18 -75.24 118.19
CA TYR A 49 -7.37 -75.34 117.33
C TYR A 49 -7.80 -73.97 116.81
N ASN A 50 -7.85 -72.95 117.66
CA ASN A 50 -8.17 -71.58 117.26
C ASN A 50 -7.11 -70.99 116.31
N PHE A 51 -5.82 -71.32 116.52
CA PHE A 51 -4.75 -70.92 115.60
C PHE A 51 -4.90 -71.57 114.22
N ILE A 52 -5.27 -72.86 114.16
CA ILE A 52 -5.53 -73.58 112.90
C ILE A 52 -6.73 -72.98 112.15
N ILE A 53 -7.81 -72.63 112.86
CA ILE A 53 -8.97 -71.95 112.23
C ILE A 53 -8.56 -70.60 111.65
N ARG A 54 -7.74 -69.82 112.38
CA ARG A 54 -7.26 -68.52 111.92
C ARG A 54 -6.40 -68.66 110.66
N LEU A 55 -5.47 -69.62 110.64
CA LEU A 55 -4.66 -69.94 109.46
C LEU A 55 -5.50 -70.38 108.26
N LYS A 56 -6.56 -71.18 108.47
CA LYS A 56 -7.48 -71.59 107.40
C LYS A 56 -8.21 -70.38 106.81
N ASN A 57 -8.69 -69.46 107.66
CA ASN A 57 -9.37 -68.25 107.21
C ASN A 57 -8.44 -67.29 106.47
N ASP A 58 -7.20 -67.13 106.93
CA ASP A 58 -6.19 -66.31 106.26
C ASP A 58 -5.79 -66.92 104.91
N LEU A 59 -5.71 -68.26 104.80
CA LEU A 59 -5.43 -68.95 103.54
C LEU A 59 -6.57 -68.78 102.52
N ILE A 60 -7.83 -68.82 102.97
CA ILE A 60 -9.00 -68.56 102.13
C ILE A 60 -8.99 -67.11 101.64
N LYS A 61 -8.68 -66.15 102.54
CA LYS A 61 -8.56 -64.74 102.17
C LYS A 61 -7.47 -64.53 101.13
N PHE A 62 -6.29 -65.15 101.32
CA PHE A 62 -5.19 -65.09 100.37
C PHE A 62 -5.54 -65.71 99.01
N GLN A 63 -6.25 -66.84 98.98
CA GLN A 63 -6.73 -67.43 97.72
C GLN A 63 -7.68 -66.50 96.97
N ASN A 64 -8.60 -65.84 97.69
CA ASN A 64 -9.55 -64.90 97.09
C ASN A 64 -8.86 -63.65 96.53
N ASP A 65 -7.86 -63.12 97.25
CA ASP A 65 -7.09 -61.96 96.81
C ASP A 65 -6.23 -62.29 95.58
N LEU A 66 -5.61 -63.48 95.56
CA LEU A 66 -4.84 -63.96 94.39
C LEU A 66 -5.74 -64.13 93.17
N LYS A 67 -6.95 -64.68 93.34
CA LYS A 67 -7.94 -64.82 92.26
C LYS A 67 -8.35 -63.46 91.71
N ARG A 68 -8.62 -62.48 92.57
CA ARG A 68 -8.93 -61.09 92.18
C ARG A 68 -7.79 -60.42 91.41
N TYR A 69 -6.54 -60.68 91.79
CA TYR A 69 -5.38 -60.14 91.11
C TYR A 69 -5.23 -60.73 89.70
N ILE A 70 -5.39 -62.05 89.56
CA ILE A 70 -5.36 -62.74 88.27
C ILE A 70 -6.49 -62.26 87.36
N GLU A 71 -7.71 -62.12 87.89
CA GLU A 71 -8.86 -61.59 87.14
C GLU A 71 -8.61 -60.15 86.66
N LYS A 72 -8.09 -59.27 87.52
CA LYS A 72 -7.73 -57.89 87.12
C LYS A 72 -6.60 -57.83 86.10
N SER A 73 -5.59 -58.69 86.22
CA SER A 73 -4.49 -58.76 85.26
C SER A 73 -4.98 -59.23 83.88
N ALA A 74 -5.85 -60.24 83.84
CA ALA A 74 -6.45 -60.71 82.58
C ALA A 74 -7.32 -59.62 81.94
N ASP A 75 -8.08 -58.88 82.74
CA ASP A 75 -8.93 -57.79 82.28
C ASP A 75 -8.11 -56.61 81.70
N TRP A 76 -6.95 -56.31 82.30
CA TRP A 76 -6.02 -55.30 81.78
C TRP A 76 -5.38 -55.72 80.46
N THR A 77 -4.93 -56.98 80.37
CA THR A 77 -4.32 -57.52 79.14
C THR A 77 -5.31 -57.52 77.98
N ASN A 78 -6.58 -57.91 78.22
CA ASN A 78 -7.63 -57.88 77.20
C ASN A 78 -8.00 -56.47 76.75
N ARG A 79 -7.98 -55.47 77.64
CA ARG A 79 -8.22 -54.06 77.25
C ARG A 79 -7.10 -53.53 76.37
N GLU A 80 -5.85 -53.80 76.74
CA GLU A 80 -4.69 -53.34 75.95
C GLU A 80 -4.64 -53.98 74.56
N THR A 81 -5.01 -55.26 74.42
CA THR A 81 -5.12 -55.91 73.10
C THR A 81 -6.27 -55.32 72.28
N THR A 82 -7.44 -55.08 72.90
CA THR A 82 -8.60 -54.50 72.21
C THR A 82 -8.34 -53.07 71.75
N ASP A 83 -7.62 -52.27 72.54
CA ASP A 83 -7.29 -50.89 72.17
C ASP A 83 -6.25 -50.85 71.05
N ARG A 84 -5.24 -51.74 71.05
CA ARG A 84 -4.30 -51.88 69.92
C ARG A 84 -4.99 -52.36 68.64
N GLU A 85 -5.95 -53.28 68.73
CA GLU A 85 -6.74 -53.72 67.57
C GLU A 85 -7.58 -52.59 66.99
N LYS A 86 -8.24 -51.78 67.85
CA LYS A 86 -8.98 -50.59 67.42
C LYS A 86 -8.09 -49.52 66.80
N GLU A 87 -6.89 -49.30 67.34
CA GLU A 87 -5.91 -48.38 66.74
C GLU A 87 -5.43 -48.87 65.38
N GLN A 88 -5.17 -50.17 65.22
CA GLN A 88 -4.80 -50.78 63.94
C GLN A 88 -5.95 -50.69 62.92
N GLU A 89 -7.19 -50.95 63.34
CA GLU A 89 -8.37 -50.82 62.50
C GLU A 89 -8.61 -49.37 62.07
N MET A 90 -8.48 -48.42 63.00
CA MET A 90 -8.59 -46.99 62.71
C MET A 90 -7.48 -46.51 61.75
N HIS A 91 -6.23 -46.96 61.97
CA HIS A 91 -5.13 -46.65 61.05
C HIS A 91 -5.39 -47.23 59.66
N MET A 92 -5.91 -48.46 59.56
CA MET A 92 -6.25 -49.09 58.29
C MET A 92 -7.38 -48.36 57.55
N ILE A 93 -8.41 -47.88 58.28
CA ILE A 93 -9.48 -47.06 57.70
C ILE A 93 -8.92 -45.74 57.17
N VAL A 94 -8.05 -45.06 57.94
CA VAL A 94 -7.43 -43.80 57.53
C VAL A 94 -6.52 -43.98 56.33
N VAL A 95 -5.73 -45.06 56.29
CA VAL A 95 -4.88 -45.41 55.13
C VAL A 95 -5.75 -45.69 53.90
N ASN A 96 -6.78 -46.54 54.02
CA ASN A 96 -7.69 -46.82 52.91
C ASN A 96 -8.43 -45.57 52.39
N GLN A 97 -8.78 -44.63 53.27
CA GLN A 97 -9.38 -43.35 52.87
C GLN A 97 -8.38 -42.44 52.16
N LYS A 98 -7.11 -42.43 52.59
CA LYS A 98 -6.03 -41.69 51.92
C LYS A 98 -5.73 -42.29 50.55
N ASP A 99 -5.62 -43.60 50.44
CA ASP A 99 -5.35 -44.29 49.17
C ASP A 99 -6.47 -44.05 48.15
N LYS A 100 -7.74 -44.08 48.56
CA LYS A 100 -8.86 -43.71 47.69
C LYS A 100 -8.79 -42.26 47.19
N LYS A 101 -8.34 -41.33 48.04
CA LYS A 101 -8.14 -39.92 47.63
C LYS A 101 -6.95 -39.78 46.69
N ILE A 102 -5.85 -40.47 46.96
CA ILE A 102 -4.65 -40.48 46.09
C ILE A 102 -5.02 -41.04 44.72
N GLN A 103 -5.69 -42.18 44.65
CA GLN A 103 -6.12 -42.80 43.40
C GLN A 103 -7.03 -41.85 42.60
N LYS A 104 -7.98 -41.17 43.27
CA LYS A 104 -8.82 -40.17 42.61
C LYS A 104 -8.00 -38.99 42.06
N CYS A 105 -7.04 -38.48 42.82
CA CYS A 105 -6.15 -37.42 42.36
C CYS A 105 -5.26 -37.87 41.18
N GLU A 106 -4.77 -39.11 41.19
CA GLU A 106 -3.97 -39.69 40.10
C GLU A 106 -4.79 -39.83 38.82
N GLU A 107 -6.04 -40.26 38.90
CA GLU A 107 -6.95 -40.31 37.76
C GLU A 107 -7.25 -38.91 37.19
N GLU A 108 -7.44 -37.91 38.04
CA GLU A 108 -7.63 -36.52 37.63
C GLU A 108 -6.36 -35.93 36.98
N LEU A 109 -5.18 -36.19 37.54
CA LEU A 109 -3.89 -35.80 36.96
C LEU A 109 -3.69 -36.45 35.59
N LYS A 110 -3.96 -37.74 35.46
CA LYS A 110 -3.85 -38.45 34.18
C LYS A 110 -4.77 -37.86 33.12
N LYS A 111 -6.01 -37.51 33.47
CA LYS A 111 -6.93 -36.82 32.55
C LYS A 111 -6.39 -35.45 32.13
N LYS A 112 -5.81 -34.69 33.07
CA LYS A 112 -5.22 -33.37 32.76
C LYS A 112 -3.97 -33.50 31.88
N ASP A 113 -3.14 -34.50 32.09
CA ASP A 113 -1.99 -34.79 31.23
C ASP A 113 -2.42 -35.17 29.80
N ASP A 114 -3.50 -35.93 29.66
CA ASP A 114 -4.07 -36.27 28.35
C ASP A 114 -4.64 -35.02 27.64
N GLU A 115 -5.37 -34.16 28.36
CA GLU A 115 -5.85 -32.87 27.84
C GLU A 115 -4.69 -31.96 27.39
N ILE A 116 -3.60 -31.88 28.17
CA ILE A 116 -2.40 -31.10 27.81
C ILE A 116 -1.75 -31.65 26.54
N ARG A 117 -1.65 -32.99 26.40
CA ARG A 117 -1.11 -33.62 25.20
C ARG A 117 -1.95 -33.31 23.95
N GLU A 118 -3.26 -33.37 24.06
CA GLU A 118 -4.15 -33.02 22.95
C GLU A 118 -4.01 -31.55 22.55
N LEU A 119 -4.03 -30.63 23.51
CA LEU A 119 -3.86 -29.20 23.26
C LEU A 119 -2.50 -28.88 22.61
N SER A 120 -1.42 -29.52 23.07
CA SER A 120 -0.10 -29.39 22.45
C SER A 120 -0.14 -29.82 20.98
N SER A 121 -0.74 -30.97 20.69
CA SER A 121 -0.86 -31.48 19.31
C SER A 121 -1.70 -30.55 18.40
N MET A 122 -2.72 -29.89 18.96
CA MET A 122 -3.52 -28.91 18.23
C MET A 122 -2.72 -27.63 17.98
N SER A 123 -1.97 -27.15 18.97
CA SER A 123 -1.08 -25.98 18.82
C SER A 123 -0.07 -26.21 17.70
N ASP A 124 0.62 -27.36 17.70
CA ASP A 124 1.60 -27.71 16.67
C ASP A 124 0.98 -27.75 15.27
N ARG A 125 -0.25 -28.24 15.15
CA ARG A 125 -0.99 -28.27 13.87
C ARG A 125 -1.35 -26.86 13.39
N ILE A 126 -1.76 -25.98 14.30
CA ILE A 126 -2.10 -24.59 13.99
C ILE A 126 -0.84 -23.84 13.54
N GLU A 127 0.25 -23.96 14.29
CA GLU A 127 1.54 -23.36 13.97
C GLU A 127 2.07 -23.85 12.62
N SER A 128 2.04 -25.16 12.37
CA SER A 128 2.48 -25.73 11.09
C SER A 128 1.66 -25.21 9.90
N LYS A 129 0.34 -25.04 10.05
CA LYS A 129 -0.52 -24.47 9.00
C LYS A 129 -0.21 -22.99 8.76
N SER A 130 -0.09 -22.20 9.83
CA SER A 130 0.24 -20.77 9.76
C SER A 130 1.60 -20.56 9.08
N LEU A 131 2.62 -21.34 9.47
CA LEU A 131 3.96 -21.28 8.91
C LEU A 131 3.96 -21.61 7.41
N LYS A 132 3.23 -22.65 6.98
CA LYS A 132 3.10 -23.00 5.56
C LYS A 132 2.42 -21.90 4.74
N GLN A 133 1.39 -21.27 5.30
CA GLN A 133 0.69 -20.17 4.64
C GLN A 133 1.59 -18.94 4.47
N LEU A 134 2.31 -18.55 5.53
CA LEU A 134 3.28 -17.46 5.49
C LEU A 134 4.43 -17.75 4.51
N GLN A 135 4.95 -18.98 4.48
CA GLN A 135 5.96 -19.39 3.51
C GLN A 135 5.46 -19.28 2.08
N HIS A 136 4.21 -19.67 1.82
CA HIS A 136 3.61 -19.55 0.50
C HIS A 136 3.46 -18.07 0.08
N GLN A 137 2.96 -17.21 0.98
CA GLN A 137 2.83 -15.78 0.73
C GLN A 137 4.19 -15.12 0.48
N ASN A 138 5.20 -15.43 1.30
CA ASN A 138 6.57 -14.92 1.11
C ASN A 138 7.16 -15.33 -0.24
N LYS A 139 6.90 -16.56 -0.68
CA LYS A 139 7.33 -17.03 -2.00
C LYS A 139 6.64 -16.24 -3.12
N GLN A 140 5.33 -16.05 -3.04
CA GLN A 140 4.58 -15.26 -4.03
C GLN A 140 5.09 -13.82 -4.12
N ILE A 141 5.28 -13.16 -2.97
CA ILE A 141 5.82 -11.79 -2.91
C ILE A 141 7.22 -11.73 -3.50
N THR A 142 8.08 -12.72 -3.19
CA THR A 142 9.44 -12.78 -3.73
C THR A 142 9.44 -12.92 -5.25
N ASP A 143 8.57 -13.77 -5.80
CA ASP A 143 8.47 -13.98 -7.24
C ASP A 143 7.91 -12.74 -7.95
N GLN A 144 6.93 -12.06 -7.35
CA GLN A 144 6.41 -10.78 -7.82
C GLN A 144 7.49 -9.69 -7.80
N HIS A 145 8.27 -9.59 -6.72
CA HIS A 145 9.37 -8.64 -6.62
C HIS A 145 10.43 -8.90 -7.69
N LYS A 146 10.82 -10.16 -7.91
CA LYS A 146 11.76 -10.54 -8.99
C LYS A 146 11.24 -10.20 -10.38
N LYS A 147 9.92 -10.26 -10.61
CA LYS A 147 9.32 -9.84 -11.87
C LYS A 147 9.40 -8.31 -12.01
N ALA A 148 8.98 -7.57 -10.98
CA ALA A 148 9.03 -6.11 -10.95
C ALA A 148 10.46 -5.56 -11.16
N CYS A 149 11.48 -6.19 -10.56
CA CYS A 149 12.89 -5.80 -10.82
C CYS A 149 13.28 -5.95 -12.29
N ARG A 150 12.94 -7.09 -12.92
CA ARG A 150 13.23 -7.31 -14.35
C ARG A 150 12.51 -6.29 -15.24
N ASP A 151 11.26 -5.98 -14.92
CA ASP A 151 10.49 -4.99 -15.64
C ASP A 151 11.11 -3.58 -15.49
N LEU A 152 11.57 -3.23 -14.28
CA LEU A 152 12.25 -1.97 -14.00
C LEU A 152 13.57 -1.83 -14.79
N ASP A 153 14.40 -2.88 -14.82
CA ASP A 153 15.64 -2.89 -15.59
C ASP A 153 15.37 -2.71 -17.09
N SER A 154 14.33 -3.38 -17.61
CA SER A 154 13.91 -3.24 -19.01
C SER A 154 13.43 -1.82 -19.36
N LEU A 155 12.79 -1.15 -18.41
CA LEU A 155 12.34 0.24 -18.56
C LEU A 155 13.52 1.20 -18.52
N GLN A 156 14.49 0.97 -17.63
CA GLN A 156 15.71 1.78 -17.55
C GLN A 156 16.53 1.69 -18.85
N GLN A 157 16.68 0.50 -19.42
CA GLN A 157 17.36 0.32 -20.71
C GLN A 157 16.63 1.08 -21.84
N ARG A 158 15.30 0.99 -21.90
CA ARG A 158 14.50 1.75 -22.87
C ARG A 158 14.63 3.26 -22.71
N LEU A 159 14.66 3.74 -21.47
CA LEU A 159 14.84 5.16 -21.18
C LEU A 159 16.23 5.65 -21.63
N GLN A 160 17.28 4.87 -21.38
CA GLN A 160 18.63 5.19 -21.86
C GLN A 160 18.68 5.25 -23.39
N ALA A 161 18.11 4.27 -24.09
CA ALA A 161 18.05 4.26 -25.55
C ALA A 161 17.23 5.44 -26.12
N ALA A 162 16.14 5.83 -25.45
CA ALA A 162 15.35 7.00 -25.84
C ALA A 162 16.14 8.31 -25.68
N ASN A 163 16.94 8.43 -24.62
CA ASN A 163 17.79 9.60 -24.39
C ASN A 163 18.91 9.71 -25.43
N THR A 164 19.57 8.60 -25.78
CA THR A 164 20.61 8.62 -26.83
C THR A 164 20.01 9.03 -28.18
N LEU A 165 18.85 8.48 -28.56
CA LEU A 165 18.14 8.87 -29.78
C LEU A 165 17.73 10.35 -29.76
N LYS A 166 17.33 10.88 -28.61
CA LYS A 166 16.99 12.30 -28.46
C LYS A 166 18.21 13.19 -28.70
N GLU A 167 19.38 12.82 -28.17
CA GLU A 167 20.63 13.56 -28.39
C GLU A 167 21.07 13.51 -29.86
N GLU A 168 20.97 12.35 -30.52
CA GLU A 168 21.26 12.20 -31.95
C GLU A 168 20.33 13.04 -32.83
N ASN A 169 19.03 13.04 -32.52
CA ASN A 169 18.05 13.86 -33.22
C ASN A 169 18.35 15.36 -33.04
N GLN A 170 18.72 15.80 -31.83
CA GLN A 170 19.12 17.19 -31.60
C GLN A 170 20.34 17.60 -32.43
N ARG A 171 21.35 16.74 -32.52
CA ARG A 171 22.53 16.98 -33.37
C ARG A 171 22.16 17.08 -34.85
N THR A 172 21.29 16.19 -35.30
CA THR A 172 20.80 16.17 -36.70
C THR A 172 20.02 17.44 -37.03
N ILE A 173 19.10 17.86 -36.16
CA ILE A 173 18.35 19.11 -36.31
C ILE A 173 19.29 20.31 -36.42
N MET A 174 20.27 20.42 -35.53
CA MET A 174 21.25 21.50 -35.56
C MET A 174 22.07 21.54 -36.87
N CYS A 175 22.44 20.38 -37.41
CA CYS A 175 23.13 20.28 -38.70
C CYS A 175 22.25 20.76 -39.86
N ILE A 176 20.99 20.31 -39.89
CA ILE A 176 20.00 20.69 -40.92
C ILE A 176 19.71 22.19 -40.85
N GLU A 177 19.56 22.76 -39.64
CA GLU A 177 19.31 24.19 -39.45
C GLU A 177 20.48 25.05 -39.96
N ASN A 178 21.71 24.63 -39.69
CA ASN A 178 22.91 25.29 -40.21
C ASN A 178 22.98 25.23 -41.74
N GLN A 179 22.69 24.08 -42.34
CA GLN A 179 22.64 23.93 -43.80
C GLN A 179 21.52 24.79 -44.41
N ARG A 180 20.34 24.81 -43.80
CA ARG A 180 19.22 25.64 -44.25
C ARG A 180 19.62 27.11 -44.26
N LYS A 181 20.30 27.59 -43.22
CA LYS A 181 20.80 28.96 -43.15
C LYS A 181 21.79 29.26 -44.27
N GLN A 182 22.78 28.41 -44.49
CA GLN A 182 23.75 28.57 -45.58
C GLN A 182 23.09 28.64 -46.97
N LEU A 183 22.11 27.76 -47.22
CA LEU A 183 21.36 27.78 -48.47
C LEU A 183 20.53 29.05 -48.62
N GLN A 184 19.93 29.53 -47.54
CA GLN A 184 19.13 30.74 -47.54
C GLN A 184 19.98 31.99 -47.81
N ASP A 185 21.15 32.09 -47.18
CA ASP A 185 22.13 33.16 -47.46
C ASP A 185 22.57 33.10 -48.93
N SER A 186 22.84 31.90 -49.47
CA SER A 186 23.21 31.74 -50.89
C SER A 186 22.09 32.10 -51.86
N ILE A 187 20.82 31.88 -51.50
CA ILE A 187 19.67 32.30 -52.32
C ILE A 187 19.61 33.82 -52.35
N GLU A 188 19.74 34.48 -51.20
CA GLU A 188 19.68 35.94 -51.10
C GLU A 188 20.80 36.61 -51.91
N ASP A 189 22.02 36.06 -51.87
CA ASP A 189 23.15 36.55 -52.66
C ASP A 189 22.90 36.40 -54.17
N LYS A 190 22.32 35.27 -54.60
CA LYS A 190 21.96 35.06 -56.01
C LYS A 190 20.83 35.98 -56.46
N ASP A 191 19.84 36.24 -55.63
CA ASP A 191 18.75 37.16 -55.96
C ASP A 191 19.26 38.59 -56.13
N LYS A 192 20.17 39.05 -55.25
CA LYS A 192 20.86 40.35 -55.41
C LYS A 192 21.63 40.43 -56.73
N LEU A 193 22.32 39.35 -57.09
CA LEU A 193 23.04 39.28 -58.36
C LEU A 193 22.09 39.34 -59.57
N ILE A 194 20.99 38.59 -59.53
CA ILE A 194 19.96 38.60 -60.58
C ILE A 194 19.38 40.02 -60.75
N GLN A 195 19.02 40.69 -59.65
CA GLN A 195 18.49 42.05 -59.69
C GLN A 195 19.49 43.03 -60.33
N THR A 196 20.77 42.91 -59.98
CA THR A 196 21.83 43.74 -60.57
C THR A 196 21.96 43.50 -62.07
N LEU A 197 21.94 42.24 -62.50
CA LEU A 197 22.03 41.88 -63.92
C LEU A 197 20.81 42.32 -64.72
N LEU A 198 19.61 42.26 -64.14
CA LEU A 198 18.38 42.76 -64.79
C LEU A 198 18.46 44.26 -65.04
N LEU A 199 18.89 45.03 -64.04
CA LEU A 199 19.09 46.48 -64.19
C LEU A 199 20.11 46.80 -65.29
N GLN A 200 21.25 46.11 -65.32
CA GLN A 200 22.27 46.30 -66.37
C GLN A 200 21.74 45.94 -67.76
N LYS A 201 20.99 44.83 -67.87
CA LYS A 201 20.38 44.39 -69.12
C LYS A 201 19.37 45.43 -69.64
N ASP A 202 18.53 45.98 -68.77
CA ASP A 202 17.53 46.98 -69.16
C ASP A 202 18.16 48.35 -69.51
N GLU A 203 19.25 48.74 -68.82
CA GLU A 203 20.04 49.92 -69.17
C GLU A 203 20.65 49.79 -70.57
N LEU A 204 21.32 48.66 -70.84
CA LEU A 204 21.93 48.38 -72.15
C LEU A 204 20.88 48.32 -73.25
N GLN A 205 19.74 47.67 -72.98
CA GLN A 205 18.62 47.59 -73.92
C GLN A 205 18.06 48.99 -74.25
N SER A 206 17.90 49.85 -73.24
CA SER A 206 17.45 51.23 -73.42
C SER A 206 18.44 52.05 -74.25
N ARG A 207 19.74 51.93 -73.95
CA ARG A 207 20.81 52.61 -74.69
C ARG A 207 20.89 52.16 -76.15
N LEU A 208 20.79 50.86 -76.41
CA LEU A 208 20.76 50.30 -77.77
C LEU A 208 19.53 50.78 -78.54
N SER A 209 18.36 50.76 -77.90
CA SER A 209 17.11 51.24 -78.50
C SER A 209 17.17 52.72 -78.85
N SER A 210 17.77 53.55 -77.99
CA SER A 210 17.98 54.97 -78.25
C SER A 210 18.91 55.21 -79.44
N ILE A 211 20.07 54.53 -79.49
CA ILE A 211 21.01 54.65 -80.61
C ILE A 211 20.38 54.18 -81.92
N ALA A 212 19.59 53.10 -81.88
CA ALA A 212 18.86 52.60 -83.05
C ALA A 212 17.80 53.60 -83.51
N GLY A 213 17.02 54.17 -82.58
CA GLY A 213 16.01 55.20 -82.87
C GLY A 213 16.61 56.46 -83.50
N GLU A 214 17.71 56.97 -82.93
CA GLU A 214 18.41 58.16 -83.45
C GLU A 214 18.92 57.93 -84.88
N LYS A 215 19.54 56.77 -85.16
CA LYS A 215 20.02 56.43 -86.50
C LYS A 215 18.92 56.27 -87.53
N LEU A 216 17.75 55.78 -87.13
CA LEU A 216 16.59 55.57 -88.03
C LEU A 216 15.81 56.86 -88.31
N THR A 217 15.79 57.81 -87.37
CA THR A 217 15.02 59.07 -87.46
C THR A 217 15.81 60.22 -88.08
N LYS A 218 17.15 60.16 -88.08
CA LYS A 218 18.01 61.21 -88.64
C LYS A 218 17.83 61.32 -90.16
N GLY A 219 17.05 62.32 -90.58
CA GLY A 219 16.77 62.64 -91.98
C GLY A 219 15.45 62.11 -92.54
N ASN A 220 14.63 61.43 -91.73
CA ASN A 220 13.31 60.95 -92.17
C ASN A 220 12.21 61.19 -91.11
N PRO A 221 11.52 62.35 -91.15
CA PRO A 221 10.45 62.69 -90.20
C PRO A 221 9.25 61.74 -90.22
N ALA A 222 9.11 60.91 -91.26
CA ALA A 222 8.04 59.93 -91.37
C ALA A 222 8.29 58.65 -90.55
N ILE A 223 9.54 58.40 -90.12
CA ILE A 223 9.86 57.26 -89.26
C ILE A 223 9.63 57.68 -87.81
N THR A 224 8.62 57.08 -87.18
CA THR A 224 8.29 57.30 -85.77
C THR A 224 9.46 56.88 -84.87
N ASP A 225 9.78 57.71 -83.87
CA ASP A 225 10.80 57.39 -82.87
C ASP A 225 10.34 56.21 -82.00
N LEU A 226 10.89 55.02 -82.26
CA LEU A 226 10.62 53.80 -81.51
C LEU A 226 11.31 53.81 -80.12
N GLY A 227 12.18 54.79 -79.86
CA GLY A 227 12.80 55.03 -78.56
C GLY A 227 11.90 55.79 -77.59
N ASP A 228 10.85 56.48 -78.06
CA ASP A 228 9.96 57.26 -77.21
C ASP A 228 9.12 56.32 -76.30
N PRO A 229 9.31 56.38 -74.96
CA PRO A 229 8.54 55.58 -74.01
C PRO A 229 7.06 55.97 -73.95
N ASN A 230 6.71 57.17 -74.41
CA ASN A 230 5.36 57.72 -74.41
C ASN A 230 4.70 57.70 -75.79
N ARG A 231 5.25 56.96 -76.76
CA ARG A 231 4.59 56.79 -78.06
C ARG A 231 3.23 56.06 -77.89
N PRO A 232 2.21 56.36 -78.72
CA PRO A 232 0.87 55.79 -78.57
C PRO A 232 0.83 54.26 -78.48
N MET A 233 1.64 53.57 -79.31
CA MET A 233 1.73 52.10 -79.25
C MET A 233 2.34 51.59 -77.95
N LYS A 234 3.38 52.25 -77.42
CA LYS A 234 4.03 51.82 -76.17
C LYS A 234 3.16 52.09 -74.96
N ILE A 235 2.37 53.17 -74.99
CA ILE A 235 1.33 53.43 -74.00
C ILE A 235 0.29 52.30 -74.05
N SER A 236 -0.19 51.91 -75.24
CA SER A 236 -1.13 50.79 -75.38
C SER A 236 -0.57 49.46 -74.86
N GLU A 237 0.71 49.17 -75.14
CA GLU A 237 1.40 47.98 -74.59
C GLU A 237 1.47 48.02 -73.06
N ARG A 238 1.87 49.15 -72.47
CA ARG A 238 1.92 49.33 -71.00
C ARG A 238 0.56 49.16 -70.33
N TYR A 239 -0.52 49.63 -70.97
CA TYR A 239 -1.87 49.39 -70.48
C TYR A 239 -2.27 47.91 -70.56
N GLY A 240 -1.76 47.15 -71.54
CA GLY A 240 -1.93 45.70 -71.61
C GLY A 240 -1.16 44.96 -70.50
N GLU A 241 0.11 45.33 -70.30
CA GLU A 241 0.99 44.73 -69.27
C GLU A 241 0.48 44.97 -67.83
N LEU A 242 -0.24 46.07 -67.59
CA LEU A 242 -0.85 46.38 -66.29
C LEU A 242 -1.85 45.30 -65.84
N TYR A 243 -2.60 44.72 -66.77
CA TYR A 243 -3.60 43.69 -66.46
C TYR A 243 -2.99 42.28 -66.32
N ASP A 244 -1.76 42.06 -66.79
CA ASP A 244 -1.10 40.74 -66.78
C ASP A 244 -0.10 40.61 -65.62
N ASN A 245 0.92 41.48 -65.58
CA ASN A 245 2.04 41.34 -64.63
C ASN A 245 1.69 41.95 -63.26
N GLU A 246 1.28 43.22 -63.25
CA GLU A 246 1.11 43.98 -62.01
C GLU A 246 -0.13 43.52 -61.22
N TRP A 247 -1.19 43.13 -61.91
CA TRP A 247 -2.39 42.59 -61.27
C TRP A 247 -2.12 41.23 -60.60
N THR A 248 -1.39 40.35 -61.28
CA THR A 248 -1.00 39.04 -60.73
C THR A 248 -0.08 39.22 -59.52
N ASP A 249 0.92 40.10 -59.60
CA ASP A 249 1.82 40.41 -58.49
C ASP A 249 1.09 41.04 -57.30
N ALA A 250 0.13 41.93 -57.55
CA ALA A 250 -0.70 42.51 -56.51
C ALA A 250 -1.52 41.44 -55.78
N MET A 251 -2.06 40.47 -56.52
CA MET A 251 -2.85 39.37 -55.93
C MET A 251 -2.00 38.42 -55.09
N VAL A 252 -0.78 38.12 -55.55
CA VAL A 252 0.21 37.36 -54.76
C VAL A 252 0.52 38.10 -53.45
N LYS A 253 0.63 39.44 -53.47
CA LYS A 253 0.85 40.23 -52.24
C LYS A 253 -0.33 40.19 -51.28
N VAL A 254 -1.57 40.00 -51.75
CA VAL A 254 -2.74 39.81 -50.87
C VAL A 254 -2.55 38.55 -50.01
N ASP A 255 -2.03 37.46 -50.60
CA ASP A 255 -1.75 36.22 -49.86
C ASP A 255 -0.69 36.40 -48.76
N HIS A 256 0.27 37.31 -48.97
CA HIS A 256 1.30 37.64 -47.97
C HIS A 256 0.77 38.51 -46.82
N ILE A 257 -0.27 39.31 -47.07
CA ILE A 257 -0.87 40.21 -46.08
C ILE A 257 -2.00 39.53 -45.31
N LYS A 258 -2.62 38.47 -45.86
CA LYS A 258 -3.69 37.70 -45.21
C LYS A 258 -3.41 37.28 -43.76
N PRO A 259 -2.19 36.86 -43.37
CA PRO A 259 -1.88 36.52 -41.98
C PRO A 259 -2.04 37.68 -40.99
N GLN A 260 -1.98 38.94 -41.45
CA GLN A 260 -2.17 40.13 -40.62
C GLN A 260 -3.66 40.41 -40.33
N PHE A 261 -4.56 39.78 -41.09
CA PHE A 261 -6.01 39.91 -40.98
C PHE A 261 -6.66 38.52 -40.92
N PRO A 262 -6.45 37.77 -39.83
CA PRO A 262 -6.92 36.38 -39.72
C PRO A 262 -8.45 36.27 -39.77
N ASP A 263 -9.15 37.27 -39.23
CA ASP A 263 -10.61 37.27 -39.06
C ASP A 263 -11.41 37.61 -40.34
N LEU A 264 -10.74 38.11 -41.38
CA LEU A 264 -11.37 38.44 -42.66
C LEU A 264 -11.29 37.24 -43.60
N GLU A 265 -12.35 36.92 -44.32
CA GLU A 265 -12.25 35.95 -45.41
C GLU A 265 -11.37 36.51 -46.54
N LYS A 266 -10.70 35.63 -47.30
CA LYS A 266 -9.79 36.08 -48.39
C LYS A 266 -10.54 36.96 -49.41
N SER A 267 -11.76 36.59 -49.77
CA SER A 267 -12.62 37.35 -50.68
C SER A 267 -12.99 38.74 -50.15
N GLU A 268 -13.17 38.90 -48.83
CA GLU A 268 -13.50 40.19 -48.22
C GLU A 268 -12.28 41.12 -48.22
N LEU A 269 -11.10 40.58 -47.93
CA LEU A 269 -9.84 41.31 -48.00
C LEU A 269 -9.54 41.77 -49.43
N GLU A 270 -9.73 40.89 -50.41
CA GLU A 270 -9.61 41.22 -51.83
C GLU A 270 -10.56 42.35 -52.22
N GLU A 271 -11.84 42.26 -51.85
CA GLU A 271 -12.82 43.29 -52.17
C GLU A 271 -12.43 44.66 -51.60
N ILE A 272 -11.93 44.71 -50.36
CA ILE A 272 -11.44 45.93 -49.72
C ILE A 272 -10.28 46.54 -50.50
N ILE A 273 -9.30 45.71 -50.87
CA ILE A 273 -8.10 46.14 -51.61
C ILE A 273 -8.47 46.63 -53.00
N VAL A 274 -9.26 45.87 -53.75
CA VAL A 274 -9.74 46.25 -55.09
C VAL A 274 -10.52 47.56 -55.04
N ARG A 275 -11.38 47.74 -54.03
CA ARG A 275 -12.13 48.99 -53.84
C ARG A 275 -11.21 50.17 -53.53
N HIS A 276 -10.14 49.96 -52.78
CA HIS A 276 -9.15 51.00 -52.51
C HIS A 276 -8.36 51.39 -53.77
N LEU A 277 -7.88 50.39 -54.51
CA LEU A 277 -7.18 50.59 -55.79
C LEU A 277 -8.05 51.32 -56.81
N TYR A 278 -9.32 50.94 -56.93
CA TYR A 278 -10.28 51.60 -57.82
C TYR A 278 -10.45 53.09 -57.46
N ARG A 279 -10.57 53.42 -56.17
CA ARG A 279 -10.69 54.82 -55.73
C ARG A 279 -9.44 55.64 -56.06
N THR A 280 -8.26 55.08 -55.83
CA THR A 280 -6.99 55.74 -56.17
C THR A 280 -6.86 55.95 -57.68
N LEU A 281 -7.19 54.93 -58.47
CA LEU A 281 -7.16 55.03 -59.94
C LEU A 281 -8.14 56.08 -60.45
N LEU A 282 -9.36 56.11 -59.90
CA LEU A 282 -10.36 57.10 -60.28
C LEU A 282 -9.91 58.53 -59.94
N PHE A 283 -9.27 58.71 -58.79
CA PHE A 283 -8.67 59.99 -58.40
C PHE A 283 -7.57 60.41 -59.40
N CYS A 284 -6.62 59.52 -59.70
CA CYS A 284 -5.57 59.78 -60.68
C CYS A 284 -6.15 60.13 -62.05
N TYR A 285 -7.17 59.40 -62.51
CA TYR A 285 -7.85 59.68 -63.78
C TYR A 285 -8.46 61.08 -63.80
N GLN A 286 -9.13 61.50 -62.71
CA GLN A 286 -9.72 62.83 -62.61
C GLN A 286 -8.66 63.93 -62.69
N GLU A 287 -7.55 63.77 -61.97
CA GLU A 287 -6.42 64.70 -62.03
C GLU A 287 -5.81 64.76 -63.44
N CYS A 288 -5.54 63.60 -64.05
CA CYS A 288 -5.03 63.52 -65.43
C CYS A 288 -5.98 64.18 -66.43
N LYS A 289 -7.30 64.01 -66.27
CA LYS A 289 -8.30 64.67 -67.11
C LYS A 289 -8.24 66.18 -66.99
N ILE A 290 -8.14 66.71 -65.76
CA ILE A 290 -8.01 68.16 -65.51
C ILE A 290 -6.73 68.69 -66.16
N ILE A 291 -5.60 68.01 -65.97
CA ILE A 291 -4.31 68.39 -66.55
C ILE A 291 -4.38 68.39 -68.08
N SER A 292 -4.91 67.32 -68.67
CA SER A 292 -5.06 67.19 -70.13
C SER A 292 -5.94 68.30 -70.73
N LEU A 293 -7.04 68.66 -70.06
CA LEU A 293 -7.90 69.77 -70.47
C LEU A 293 -7.14 71.11 -70.43
N LYS A 294 -6.38 71.37 -69.37
CA LYS A 294 -5.54 72.58 -69.25
C LYS A 294 -4.48 72.63 -70.35
N GLN A 295 -3.77 71.53 -70.59
CA GLN A 295 -2.76 71.44 -71.65
C GLN A 295 -3.38 71.69 -73.03
N THR A 296 -4.54 71.08 -73.31
CA THR A 296 -5.27 71.28 -74.56
C THR A 296 -5.68 72.74 -74.75
N GLN A 297 -6.14 73.42 -73.69
CA GLN A 297 -6.48 74.84 -73.73
C GLN A 297 -5.25 75.71 -73.99
N THR A 298 -4.12 75.42 -73.32
CA THR A 298 -2.85 76.12 -73.56
C THR A 298 -2.39 75.97 -75.00
N ILE A 299 -2.37 74.75 -75.53
CA ILE A 299 -1.99 74.47 -76.93
C ILE A 299 -2.92 75.23 -77.90
N ARG A 300 -4.23 75.19 -77.66
CA ARG A 300 -5.20 75.94 -78.49
C ARG A 300 -4.94 77.45 -78.47
N LYS A 301 -4.65 78.01 -77.30
CA LYS A 301 -4.32 79.44 -77.15
C LYS A 301 -3.04 79.79 -77.91
N THR A 302 -1.97 79.01 -77.74
CA THR A 302 -0.70 79.23 -78.44
C THR A 302 -0.85 79.11 -79.96
N ILE A 303 -1.66 78.16 -80.46
CA ILE A 303 -1.96 78.04 -81.89
C ILE A 303 -2.81 79.22 -82.38
N ALA A 304 -3.80 79.67 -81.62
CA ALA A 304 -4.61 80.83 -82.00
C ALA A 304 -3.79 82.12 -82.07
N GLU A 305 -2.87 82.31 -81.11
CA GLU A 305 -1.91 83.42 -81.08
C GLU A 305 -0.94 83.37 -82.27
N SER A 306 -0.37 82.20 -82.58
CA SER A 306 0.55 82.06 -83.72
C SER A 306 -0.13 82.25 -85.07
N LEU A 307 -1.43 81.97 -85.16
CA LEU A 307 -2.25 82.18 -86.36
C LEU A 307 -2.98 83.54 -86.38
N SER A 308 -2.78 84.41 -85.39
CA SER A 308 -3.44 85.72 -85.27
C SER A 308 -4.98 85.68 -85.29
N LEU A 309 -5.56 84.58 -84.80
CA LEU A 309 -7.00 84.37 -84.75
C LEU A 309 -7.59 84.99 -83.47
N ASN A 310 -8.66 85.77 -83.59
CA ASN A 310 -9.33 86.38 -82.44
C ASN A 310 -10.00 85.31 -81.57
N ILE A 311 -9.47 85.13 -80.35
CA ILE A 311 -9.83 84.07 -79.40
C ILE A 311 -11.34 84.07 -79.06
N ASN A 312 -12.02 85.22 -79.14
CA ASN A 312 -13.46 85.34 -78.87
C ASN A 312 -14.37 84.79 -79.99
N SER A 313 -13.83 84.48 -81.17
CA SER A 313 -14.58 83.83 -82.26
C SER A 313 -14.61 82.30 -82.14
N VAL A 314 -13.74 81.73 -81.28
CA VAL A 314 -13.59 80.27 -81.11
C VAL A 314 -14.67 79.68 -80.18
N SER A 315 -15.37 80.52 -79.40
CA SER A 315 -16.55 80.14 -78.60
C SER A 315 -17.66 79.49 -79.45
N ILE A 316 -17.72 79.79 -80.76
CA ILE A 316 -18.70 79.22 -81.68
C ILE A 316 -18.38 77.75 -82.02
N LEU A 317 -17.12 77.32 -81.93
CA LEU A 317 -16.73 75.90 -82.09
C LEU A 317 -17.06 75.05 -80.85
N GLN A 318 -17.33 75.69 -79.71
CA GLN A 318 -17.75 75.01 -78.48
C GLN A 318 -19.15 74.38 -78.60
N CYS A 319 -19.99 74.88 -79.51
CA CYS A 319 -21.33 74.34 -79.76
C CYS A 319 -21.32 73.07 -80.64
N ARG A 320 -20.33 72.86 -81.51
CA ARG A 320 -20.28 71.67 -82.39
C ARG A 320 -19.64 70.44 -81.75
N MET A 321 -18.70 70.58 -80.83
CA MET A 321 -18.08 69.43 -80.14
C MET A 321 -18.91 68.91 -78.95
N CYS A 322 -19.79 69.71 -78.35
CA CYS A 322 -20.73 69.22 -77.33
C CYS A 322 -21.85 68.35 -77.94
N TYR A 323 -22.16 68.49 -79.23
CA TYR A 323 -23.19 67.68 -79.90
C TYR A 323 -22.74 66.23 -80.18
N LEU A 324 -21.44 65.95 -80.22
CA LEU A 324 -20.90 64.60 -80.44
C LEU A 324 -20.75 63.79 -79.14
N ASN A 325 -20.71 64.44 -77.97
CA ASN A 325 -20.66 63.76 -76.66
C ASN A 325 -22.06 63.47 -76.05
N ARG A 326 -23.11 63.50 -76.88
CA ARG A 326 -24.49 63.14 -76.47
C ARG A 326 -25.01 61.87 -77.16
N ILE A 327 -24.15 61.12 -77.87
CA ILE A 327 -24.51 59.89 -78.62
C ILE A 327 -23.80 58.63 -78.10
N HIS A 328 -23.00 58.71 -77.04
CA HIS A 328 -22.58 57.55 -76.25
C HIS A 328 -22.72 57.89 -74.77
#